data_AF-A0A520PVX9-F1
#
_entry.id   AF-A0A520PVX9-F1
#
_cell.length_a   1.000
_cell.length_b   1.000
_cell.length_c   1.000
_cell.angle_alpha   90.00
_cell.angle_beta   90.00
_cell.angle_gamma   90.00
#
_symmetry.space_group_name_H-M   'P 1'
#
loop_
_entity.id
_entity.type
_entity.pdbx_description
1 polymer ?
#
loop_
_entity_poly.entity_id
_entity_poly.type
_entity_poly.pdbx_seq_one_letter_code
_entity_poly.pdbx_strand_id
1 'polypeptide(L)'
;MTTIRSRDRRLYNKDLAPTDKKKKNWGWFEIFNVWANDVQSLFGYTLAASLFLTYGLNGWAVFLAILLAGFFIMWLVNLSGAPSV
;
A
#
# COMPACT_ATOMS: atom_id res chain seq x y z
N MET A 1 -18.71 -18.48 14.72
CA MET A 1 -17.60 -19.42 14.52
C MET A 1 -17.81 -20.16 13.21
N THR A 2 -17.28 -19.63 12.11
CA THR A 2 -17.41 -20.25 10.78
C THR A 2 -16.28 -21.25 10.58
N THR A 3 -16.62 -22.53 10.57
CA THR A 3 -15.72 -23.66 10.35
C THR A 3 -15.28 -23.71 8.89
N ILE A 4 -14.00 -23.42 8.62
CA ILE A 4 -13.40 -23.54 7.28
C ILE A 4 -13.42 -25.02 6.87
N ARG A 5 -14.26 -25.35 5.90
CA ARG A 5 -14.49 -26.71 5.40
C ARG A 5 -13.54 -26.97 4.21
N SER A 6 -12.77 -28.05 4.31
CA SER A 6 -11.89 -28.64 3.29
C SER A 6 -10.55 -27.93 3.01
N ARG A 7 -9.48 -28.40 3.66
CA ARG A 7 -8.09 -28.13 3.25
C ARG A 7 -7.65 -29.22 2.27
N ASP A 8 -7.63 -28.90 0.98
CA ASP A 8 -6.99 -29.77 0.00
C ASP A 8 -5.48 -29.86 0.31
N ARG A 9 -4.99 -31.06 0.62
CA ARG A 9 -3.58 -31.30 1.00
C ARG A 9 -2.58 -30.89 -0.10
N ARG A 10 -3.03 -30.70 -1.33
CA ARG A 10 -2.21 -30.26 -2.48
C ARG A 10 -1.96 -28.75 -2.55
N LEU A 11 -2.68 -27.94 -1.77
CA LEU A 11 -2.58 -26.46 -1.77
C LEU A 11 -1.93 -25.89 -0.50
N TYR A 12 -1.44 -26.75 0.40
CA TYR A 12 -0.77 -26.33 1.63
C TYR A 12 0.75 -26.47 1.48
N ASN A 13 1.44 -25.37 1.14
CA ASN A 13 2.92 -25.28 1.17
C ASN A 13 3.38 -24.64 2.49
N LYS A 14 4.60 -24.95 2.96
CA LYS A 14 5.18 -24.28 4.14
C LYS A 14 5.37 -22.77 3.92
N ASP A 15 5.51 -22.33 2.66
CA ASP A 15 5.56 -20.92 2.27
C ASP A 15 4.17 -20.26 2.21
N LEU A 16 3.11 -21.06 2.12
CA LEU A 16 1.70 -20.63 2.19
C LEU A 16 1.13 -20.73 3.60
N ALA A 17 1.86 -21.37 4.53
CA ALA A 17 1.46 -21.43 5.92
C ALA A 17 1.45 -20.00 6.48
N PRO A 18 0.36 -19.58 7.15
CA PRO A 18 0.25 -18.22 7.67
C PRO A 18 1.45 -17.93 8.59
N THR A 19 2.12 -16.81 8.33
CA THR A 19 3.30 -16.39 9.06
C THR A 19 2.97 -16.34 10.56
N ASP A 20 3.73 -17.10 11.35
CA ASP A 20 3.53 -17.19 12.79
C ASP A 20 3.52 -15.79 13.42
N LYS A 21 2.60 -15.49 14.34
CA LYS A 21 2.40 -14.14 14.90
C LYS A 21 3.69 -13.55 15.50
N LYS A 22 4.62 -14.41 15.92
CA LYS A 22 5.96 -14.07 16.43
C LYS A 22 6.98 -13.61 15.38
N LYS A 23 6.71 -13.83 14.08
CA LYS A 23 7.55 -13.40 12.96
C LYS A 23 7.00 -12.16 12.24
N LYS A 24 5.85 -11.64 12.68
CA LYS A 24 5.23 -10.43 12.13
C LYS A 24 5.90 -9.19 12.74
N ASN A 25 7.16 -8.95 12.37
CA ASN A 25 7.96 -7.80 12.80
C ASN A 25 7.63 -6.53 12.00
N TRP A 26 6.44 -6.45 11.41
CA TRP A 26 6.03 -5.30 10.62
C TRP A 26 5.43 -4.26 11.56
N GLY A 27 6.29 -3.42 12.12
CA GLY A 27 5.90 -2.21 12.81
C GLY A 27 5.54 -1.10 11.82
N TRP A 28 5.16 0.04 12.37
CA TRP A 28 4.81 1.22 11.59
C TRP A 28 6.00 1.77 10.79
N PHE A 29 7.23 1.57 11.27
CA PHE A 29 8.45 2.01 10.59
C PHE A 29 8.76 1.18 9.34
N GLU A 30 8.64 -0.15 9.40
CA GLU A 30 8.80 -1.01 8.22
C GLU A 30 7.75 -0.71 7.16
N ILE A 31 6.50 -0.46 7.57
CA ILE A 31 5.40 -0.09 6.66
C ILE A 31 5.68 1.28 6.02
N PHE A 32 6.10 2.28 6.80
CA PHE A 32 6.48 3.59 6.27
C PHE A 32 7.64 3.48 5.27
N ASN A 33 8.64 2.65 5.57
CA ASN A 33 9.81 2.49 4.71
C ASN A 33 9.45 1.84 3.36
N VAL A 34 8.57 0.83 3.36
CA VAL A 34 8.05 0.22 2.13
C VAL A 34 7.24 1.23 1.31
N TRP A 35 6.37 2.01 1.96
CA TRP A 35 5.61 3.07 1.29
C TRP A 35 6.49 4.19 0.75
N ALA A 36 7.50 4.62 1.51
CA ALA A 36 8.44 5.64 1.06
C ALA A 36 9.23 5.16 -0.16
N ASN A 37 9.63 3.89 -0.20
CA ASN A 37 10.28 3.29 -1.35
C ASN A 37 9.35 3.23 -2.57
N ASP A 38 8.08 2.87 -2.38
CA ASP A 38 7.07 2.84 -3.45
C ASP A 38 6.81 4.24 -4.04
N VAL A 39 6.69 5.26 -3.19
CA VAL A 39 6.53 6.67 -3.60
C VAL A 39 7.76 7.19 -4.35
N GLN A 40 8.95 6.68 -4.05
CA GLN A 40 10.18 7.01 -4.77
C GLN A 40 10.28 6.31 -6.15
N SER A 41 9.19 5.75 -6.66
CA SER A 41 9.12 5.24 -8.01
C SER A 41 9.11 6.36 -9.06
N LEU A 42 9.81 6.12 -10.18
CA LEU A 42 9.87 7.05 -11.32
C LEU A 42 8.48 7.46 -11.83
N PHE A 43 7.47 6.59 -11.66
CA PHE A 43 6.10 6.82 -12.09
C PHE A 43 5.46 8.05 -11.41
N GLY A 44 5.70 8.25 -10.11
CA GLY A 44 5.16 9.41 -9.39
C GLY A 44 5.79 10.72 -9.88
N TYR A 45 7.10 10.69 -10.14
CA TYR A 45 7.83 11.86 -10.66
C TYR A 45 7.44 12.21 -12.09
N THR A 46 7.26 11.22 -12.98
CA THR A 46 6.80 11.47 -14.36
C THR A 46 5.36 11.95 -14.41
N LEU A 47 4.50 11.48 -13.49
CA LEU A 47 3.13 11.96 -13.38
C LEU A 47 3.07 13.41 -12.87
N ALA A 48 3.86 13.75 -11.84
CA ALA A 48 3.98 15.13 -11.36
C ALA A 48 4.54 16.07 -12.44
N ALA A 49 5.60 15.62 -13.13
CA ALA A 49 6.22 16.37 -14.22
C ALA A 49 5.25 16.58 -15.39
N SER A 50 4.44 15.58 -15.77
CA SER A 50 3.46 15.74 -16.84
C SER A 50 2.31 16.68 -16.45
N LEU A 51 1.82 16.65 -15.21
CA LEU A 51 0.85 17.64 -14.73
C LEU A 51 1.41 19.08 -14.76
N PHE A 52 2.68 19.24 -14.41
CA PHE A 52 3.32 20.55 -14.40
C PHE A 52 3.66 21.05 -15.82
N LEU A 53 4.29 20.20 -16.64
CA LEU A 53 4.81 20.55 -17.97
C LEU A 53 3.74 20.48 -19.06
N THR A 54 2.90 19.45 -19.06
CA THR A 54 1.90 19.24 -20.13
C THR A 54 0.63 20.04 -19.90
N TYR A 55 0.17 20.15 -18.65
CA TYR A 55 -1.06 20.88 -18.32
C TYR A 55 -0.83 22.31 -17.82
N GLY A 56 0.44 22.74 -17.64
CA GLY A 56 0.78 24.09 -17.19
C GLY A 56 0.24 24.45 -15.81
N LEU A 57 -0.09 23.45 -14.98
CA LEU A 57 -0.64 23.65 -13.65
C LEU A 57 0.40 24.27 -12.72
N ASN A 58 -0.05 25.19 -11.86
CA ASN A 58 0.78 25.78 -10.82
C ASN A 58 1.38 24.67 -9.94
N GLY A 59 2.69 24.70 -9.69
CA GLY A 59 3.40 23.66 -8.92
C GLY A 59 2.80 23.44 -7.53
N TRP A 60 2.21 24.48 -6.94
CA TRP A 60 1.44 24.38 -5.69
C TRP A 60 0.19 23.51 -5.80
N ALA A 61 -0.52 23.57 -6.92
CA ALA A 61 -1.71 22.75 -7.15
C ALA A 61 -1.34 21.27 -7.33
N VAL A 62 -0.26 20.99 -8.08
CA VAL A 62 0.26 19.63 -8.24
C VAL A 62 0.74 19.06 -6.91
N PHE A 63 1.45 19.87 -6.12
CA PHE A 63 1.90 19.49 -4.79
C PHE A 63 0.73 19.14 -3.85
N LEU A 64 -0.29 19.99 -3.78
CA LEU A 64 -1.49 19.74 -2.99
C LEU A 64 -2.25 18.51 -3.48
N ALA A 65 -2.35 18.30 -4.80
CA ALA A 65 -3.01 17.13 -5.36
C ALA A 65 -2.31 15.82 -4.96
N ILE A 66 -0.97 15.79 -4.97
CA ILE A 66 -0.20 14.61 -4.56
C ILE A 66 -0.34 14.36 -3.05
N LEU A 67 -0.32 15.40 -2.23
CA LEU A 67 -0.55 15.27 -0.78
C LEU A 67 -1.94 14.69 -0.48
N LEU A 68 -2.98 15.22 -1.14
CA LEU A 68 -4.36 14.75 -0.97
C LEU A 68 -4.52 13.31 -1.46
N ALA A 69 -3.92 12.97 -2.60
CA ALA A 69 -3.92 11.60 -3.13
C ALA A 69 -3.27 10.62 -2.13
N GLY A 70 -2.12 10.97 -1.56
CA GLY A 70 -1.45 10.14 -0.55
C GLY A 70 -2.31 9.92 0.70
N PHE A 71 -2.96 10.97 1.20
CA PHE A 71 -3.88 10.85 2.35
C PHE A 71 -5.10 9.98 2.03
N PHE A 72 -5.68 10.15 0.84
CA PHE A 72 -6.84 9.39 0.40
C PHE A 72 -6.52 7.90 0.27
N ILE A 73 -5.35 7.56 -0.28
CA ILE A 73 -4.90 6.17 -0.38
C ILE A 73 -4.65 5.59 1.02
N MET A 74 -3.99 6.32 1.92
CA MET A 74 -3.80 5.87 3.32
C MET A 74 -5.14 5.56 3.99
N TRP A 75 -6.15 6.40 3.78
CA TRP A 75 -7.49 6.18 4.30
C TRP A 75 -8.16 4.92 3.71
N LEU A 76 -8.11 4.73 2.39
CA LEU A 76 -8.64 3.55 1.72
C LEU A 76 -7.94 2.26 2.14
N VAL A 77 -6.61 2.29 2.29
CA VAL A 77 -5.83 1.13 2.74
C VAL A 77 -6.16 0.78 4.18
N ASN A 78 -6.33 1.78 5.05
CA ASN A 78 -6.76 1.55 6.43
C ASN A 78 -8.17 0.93 6.50
N LEU A 79 -9.09 1.36 5.63
CA LEU A 79 -10.41 0.74 5.47
C LEU A 79 -10.33 -0.70 4.95
N SER A 80 -9.47 -0.98 3.97
CA SER A 80 -9.24 -2.33 3.44
C SER A 80 -8.51 -3.25 4.43
N GLY A 81 -7.73 -2.69 5.35
CA GLY A 81 -7.05 -3.44 6.42
C GLY A 81 -7.97 -3.81 7.58
N ALA A 82 -9.04 -3.04 7.82
CA ALA A 82 -10.02 -3.31 8.87
C ALA A 82 -10.75 -4.67 8.77
N PRO A 83 -11.10 -5.21 7.59
CA PRO A 83 -11.66 -6.57 7.49
C PRO A 83 -10.61 -7.70 7.51
N SER A 84 -9.31 -7.39 7.56
CA SER A 84 -8.21 -8.37 7.55
C SER A 84 -7.64 -8.69 8.95
N VAL A 85 -8.38 -8.36 10.03
CA VAL A 85 -8.08 -8.80 11.40
C VAL A 85 -9.04 -9.88 11.88
#